data_AF-A0A1V6N208-F1
#
_entry.id   AF-A0A1V6N208-F1
#
_cell.length_a   1.000
_cell.length_b   1.000
_cell.length_c   1.000
_cell.angle_alpha   90.00
_cell.angle_beta   90.00
_cell.angle_gamma   90.00
#
_symmetry.space_group_name_H-M   'P 1'
#
loop_
_entity.id
_entity.type
_entity.pdbx_description
1 polymer ?
#
loop_
_entity_poly.entity_id
_entity_poly.type
_entity_poly.pdbx_seq_one_letter_code
_entity_poly.pdbx_strand_id
1 'polypeptide(L)' 'MNIIYKRCTITKNGDHGVKMIGNKNIITRNMIKLNKYHQIKLLGSGNKITKNNFGVKKSKALHTVYSRNSFNKNK' A
#
# COMPACT_ATOMS: atom_id res chain seq x y z
N MET A 1 2.67 18.81 2.76
CA MET A 1 3.69 17.86 3.25
C MET A 1 3.29 16.47 2.79
N ASN A 2 4.19 15.71 2.14
CA ASN A 2 3.88 14.38 1.62
C ASN A 2 4.61 13.32 2.46
N ILE A 3 3.91 12.26 2.87
CA ILE A 3 4.53 11.14 3.59
C ILE A 3 5.21 10.20 2.59
N ILE A 4 6.44 9.80 2.89
CA ILE A 4 7.19 8.80 2.13
C ILE A 4 7.43 7.58 3.00
N TYR A 5 6.79 6.46 2.67
CA TYR A 5 6.92 5.19 3.37
C TYR A 5 7.70 4.18 2.51
N LYS A 6 8.93 3.84 2.91
CA LYS A 6 9.86 3.06 2.07
C LYS A 6 10.74 2.09 2.85
N ARG A 7 11.08 0.97 2.19
CA ARG A 7 12.04 -0.05 2.67
C ARG A 7 11.68 -0.71 4.01
N CYS A 8 10.39 -0.87 4.26
CA CYS A 8 9.89 -1.56 5.45
C CYS A 8 9.49 -3.01 5.14
N THR A 9 9.55 -3.85 6.17
CA THR A 9 9.00 -5.22 6.19
C THR A 9 7.83 -5.26 7.15
N ILE A 10 6.65 -5.60 6.66
CA ILE A 10 5.41 -5.71 7.44
C ILE A 10 4.79 -7.08 7.16
N THR A 11 4.55 -7.84 8.21
CA THR A 11 4.04 -9.21 8.06
C THR A 11 3.23 -9.65 9.27
N LYS A 12 2.23 -10.51 9.03
CA LYS A 12 1.43 -11.19 10.06
C LYS A 12 0.64 -10.24 10.99
N ASN A 13 0.25 -9.06 10.52
CA ASN A 13 -0.65 -8.20 11.30
C ASN A 13 -2.07 -8.81 11.35
N GLY A 14 -2.72 -8.68 12.52
CA GLY A 14 -4.11 -9.09 12.75
C GLY A 14 -5.17 -8.24 12.03
N ASP A 15 -4.76 -7.23 11.25
CA ASP A 15 -5.62 -6.35 10.47
C ASP A 15 -4.98 -6.05 9.08
N HIS A 16 -4.89 -4.78 8.67
CA HIS A 16 -4.18 -4.35 7.47
C HIS A 16 -2.66 -4.25 7.70
N GLY A 17 -1.86 -4.41 6.64
CA GLY A 17 -0.42 -4.13 6.71
C GLY A 17 -0.13 -2.65 6.92
N VAL A 18 -0.65 -1.82 6.01
CA VAL A 18 -0.59 -0.35 6.09
C VAL A 18 -1.98 0.24 5.92
N LYS A 19 -2.39 1.11 6.84
CA LYS A 19 -3.55 1.99 6.68
C LYS A 19 -3.06 3.42 6.53
N MET A 20 -3.26 4.01 5.35
CA MET A 20 -2.82 5.37 5.05
C MET A 20 -4.02 6.28 4.78
N ILE A 21 -4.06 7.41 5.48
CA ILE A 21 -5.07 8.46 5.31
C ILE A 21 -4.35 9.72 4.83
N GLY A 22 -4.82 10.31 3.73
CA GLY A 22 -4.26 11.53 3.16
C GLY A 22 -3.96 11.45 1.67
N ASN A 23 -3.57 12.59 1.11
CA ASN A 23 -3.38 12.79 -0.33
C ASN A 23 -1.90 12.89 -0.71
N LYS A 24 -1.57 12.56 -1.96
CA LYS A 24 -0.23 12.77 -2.56
C LYS A 24 0.94 12.10 -1.82
N ASN A 25 0.68 11.00 -1.11
CA ASN A 25 1.71 10.22 -0.42
C ASN A 25 2.37 9.19 -1.34
N ILE A 26 3.53 8.67 -0.89
CA ILE A 26 4.31 7.67 -1.64
C ILE A 26 4.57 6.44 -0.75
N ILE A 27 4.14 5.26 -1.21
CA ILE A 27 4.46 3.96 -0.62
C ILE A 27 5.31 3.17 -1.61
N THR A 28 6.59 2.92 -1.30
CA THR A 28 7.49 2.31 -2.28
C THR A 28 8.55 1.38 -1.70
N ARG A 29 8.87 0.30 -2.42
CA ARG A 29 9.95 -0.64 -2.06
C ARG A 29 9.76 -1.30 -0.69
N ASN A 30 8.54 -1.65 -0.31
CA ASN A 30 8.24 -2.37 0.93
C ASN A 30 7.92 -3.86 0.66
N MET A 31 8.18 -4.72 1.63
CA MET A 31 7.65 -6.09 1.68
C MET A 31 6.46 -6.10 2.65
N ILE A 32 5.24 -6.24 2.13
CA ILE A 32 4.01 -6.19 2.93
C ILE A 32 3.17 -7.42 2.59
N LYS A 33 3.24 -8.47 3.42
CA LYS A 33 2.63 -9.78 3.11
C LYS A 33 1.97 -10.40 4.33
N LEU A 34 1.09 -11.38 4.11
CA LEU A 34 0.52 -12.23 5.18
C LEU A 34 -0.27 -11.46 6.26
N ASN A 35 -0.78 -10.27 5.95
CA ASN A 35 -1.68 -9.53 6.85
C ASN A 35 -3.11 -10.06 6.71
N LYS A 36 -3.89 -10.08 7.81
CA LYS A 36 -5.23 -10.71 7.88
C LYS A 36 -6.16 -10.25 6.77
N TYR A 37 -6.19 -8.94 6.49
CA TYR A 37 -7.04 -8.37 5.44
C TYR A 37 -6.23 -7.97 4.20
N HIS A 38 -5.88 -6.69 4.10
CA HIS A 38 -5.24 -6.11 2.92
C HIS A 38 -3.82 -5.72 3.25
N GLN A 39 -2.95 -5.77 2.26
CA GLN A 39 -1.57 -5.32 2.44
C GLN A 39 -1.55 -3.80 2.61
N ILE A 40 -2.33 -3.06 1.81
CA ILE A 40 -2.52 -1.62 1.97
C ILE A 40 -4.01 -1.26 1.87
N LYS A 41 -4.51 -0.53 2.85
CA LYS A 41 -5.77 0.21 2.80
C LYS A 41 -5.48 1.71 2.67
N LEU A 42 -5.98 2.33 1.61
CA LEU A 42 -5.70 3.73 1.27
C LEU A 42 -6.97 4.57 1.25
N LEU A 43 -6.99 5.61 2.09
CA LEU A 43 -8.05 6.61 2.19
C LEU A 43 -7.47 7.97 1.76
N GLY A 44 -7.51 8.23 0.47
CA GLY A 44 -7.16 9.52 -0.12
C GLY A 44 -6.84 9.39 -1.60
N SER A 45 -6.49 10.51 -2.23
CA SER A 45 -6.30 10.63 -3.67
C SER A 45 -4.89 11.10 -4.05
N GLY A 46 -4.47 10.81 -5.28
CA GLY A 46 -3.16 11.23 -5.79
C GLY A 46 -1.97 10.48 -5.19
N ASN A 47 -2.19 9.39 -4.46
CA ASN A 47 -1.12 8.63 -3.84
C ASN A 47 -0.43 7.71 -4.87
N LYS A 48 0.86 7.45 -4.65
CA LYS A 48 1.69 6.62 -5.51
C LYS A 48 2.19 5.39 -4.78
N ILE A 49 1.72 4.22 -5.20
CA ILE A 49 2.12 2.92 -4.65
C ILE A 49 2.91 2.16 -5.71
N THR A 50 4.21 1.95 -5.50
CA THR A 50 5.09 1.39 -6.55
C THR A 50 6.20 0.51 -5.97
N LYS A 51 6.63 -0.51 -6.70
CA LYS A 51 7.74 -1.40 -6.31
C LYS A 51 7.54 -2.08 -4.95
N ASN A 52 6.30 -2.35 -4.52
CA ASN A 52 6.04 -3.07 -3.25
C ASN A 52 5.76 -4.54 -3.52
N ASN A 53 6.37 -5.45 -2.74
CA ASN A 53 6.11 -6.87 -2.82
C ASN A 53 4.98 -7.24 -1.84
N PHE A 54 3.87 -7.74 -2.37
CA PHE A 54 2.68 -8.08 -1.59
C PHE A 54 2.50 -9.56 -1.26
N GLY A 55 3.27 -10.45 -1.88
CA GLY A 55 3.06 -11.90 -1.80
C GLY A 55 1.71 -12.40 -2.34
N VAL A 56 0.86 -11.51 -2.86
CA VAL A 56 -0.43 -11.81 -3.49
C VAL A 56 -0.68 -10.85 -4.66
N LYS A 57 -1.66 -11.16 -5.51
CA LYS A 57 -2.07 -10.29 -6.62
C LYS A 57 -2.43 -8.89 -6.10
N LYS A 58 -2.03 -7.86 -6.85
CA LYS A 58 -2.25 -6.45 -6.53
C LYS A 58 -3.72 -6.12 -6.24
N SER A 59 -4.67 -6.68 -6.99
CA SER A 59 -6.12 -6.49 -6.80
C SER A 59 -6.62 -7.01 -5.44
N LYS A 60 -5.96 -8.02 -4.87
CA LYS A 60 -6.22 -8.52 -3.51
C LYS A 60 -5.43 -7.76 -2.44
N ALA A 61 -4.23 -7.28 -2.80
CA ALA A 61 -3.34 -6.61 -1.88
C ALA A 61 -3.81 -5.19 -1.51
N LEU A 62 -4.41 -4.47 -2.46
CA LEU A 62 -4.73 -3.06 -2.34
C LEU A 62 -6.24 -2.86 -2.26
N HIS A 63 -6.65 -2.08 -1.27
CA HIS A 63 -8.00 -1.55 -1.20
C HIS A 63 -7.95 -0.03 -1.11
N THR A 64 -8.64 0.63 -2.03
CA THR A 64 -8.66 2.09 -2.12
C THR A 64 -10.08 2.59 -2.13
N VAL A 65 -10.37 3.56 -1.27
CA VAL A 65 -11.71 4.15 -1.15
C VAL A 65 -11.93 5.25 -2.20
N TYR A 66 -10.86 5.93 -2.63
CA TYR A 66 -10.94 7.06 -3.56
C TYR A 66 -10.16 6.79 -4.85
N SER A 67 -10.58 7.47 -5.92
CA SER A 67 -9.99 7.40 -7.25
C SER A 67 -8.69 8.23 -7.37
N ARG A 68 -8.06 8.21 -8.56
CA ARG A 68 -6.83 8.97 -8.90
C ARG A 68 -5.59 8.56 -8.11
N ASN A 69 -5.49 7.31 -7.70
CA ASN A 69 -4.28 6.75 -7.13
C ASN A 69 -3.48 6.02 -8.21
N SER A 70 -2.16 6.19 -8.20
CA SER A 70 -1.25 5.57 -9.17
C SER A 70 -0.61 4.32 -8.58
N PHE A 71 -0.73 3.21 -9.31
CA PHE A 71 -0.21 1.93 -8.87
C PHE A 71 0.61 1.27 -9.98
N ASN A 72 1.85 1.71 -10.20
CA ASN A 72 2.70 1.13 -11.25
C ASN A 72 3.12 -0.30 -10.92
N LYS A 73 3.44 -1.08 -11.98
CA LYS A 73 3.84 -2.49 -11.90
C LYS A 73 4.80 -2.73 -10.74
N ASN A 74 4.31 -3.43 -9.73
CA ASN A 74 5.14 -4.15 -8.79
C ASN A 74 5.53 -5.43 -9.52
N LYS A 75 6.83 -5.62 -9.78
CA LYS A 75 7.35 -6.94 -10.17
C LYS A 75 7.24 -7.87 -8.97
#